data_AF-C6C5F8-F1
#
_entry.id   AF-C6C5F8-F1
#
_cell.length_a   1.000
_cell.length_b   1.000
_cell.length_c   1.000
_cell.angle_alpha   90.00
_cell.angle_beta   90.00
_cell.angle_gamma   90.00
#
_symmetry.space_group_name_H-M   'P 1'
#
loop_
_entity.id
_entity.type
_entity.pdbx_description
1 polymer ?
#
loop_
_entity_poly.entity_id
_entity_poly.type
_entity_poly.pdbx_seq_one_letter_code
_entity_poly.pdbx_strand_id
1 'polypeptide(L)'
;MSQSVDHQKWIQRCRDIVFKGESRAQSFWERAALETREIILFSAKPKLKSRHVNYSWHQFTAEERAAIWGAIKRIRAICDETALFGPDDFLKTSNQNGTPNKPNQSPIH
;
A
#
# COMPACT_ATOMS: atom_id res chain seq x y z
N MET A 1 -29.99 23.20 -8.32
CA MET A 1 -28.81 22.31 -8.22
C MET A 1 -29.04 21.11 -7.27
N SER A 2 -30.22 20.47 -7.27
CA SER A 2 -30.59 19.44 -6.27
C SER A 2 -30.48 17.98 -6.74
N GLN A 3 -30.49 17.72 -8.05
CA GLN A 3 -30.63 16.35 -8.57
C GLN A 3 -29.37 15.47 -8.39
N SER A 4 -28.17 16.05 -8.35
CA SER A 4 -26.90 15.33 -8.22
C SER A 4 -26.73 14.69 -6.83
N VAL A 5 -27.17 15.39 -5.77
CA VAL A 5 -27.05 14.94 -4.38
C VAL A 5 -27.97 13.74 -4.12
N ASP A 6 -29.16 13.73 -4.72
CA ASP A 6 -30.12 12.63 -4.57
C ASP A 6 -29.70 11.38 -5.35
N HIS A 7 -29.02 11.54 -6.48
CA HIS A 7 -28.48 10.43 -7.26
C HIS A 7 -27.31 9.72 -6.54
N GLN A 8 -26.39 10.48 -5.95
CA GLN A 8 -25.30 9.92 -5.13
C GLN A 8 -25.82 9.14 -3.91
N LYS A 9 -26.84 9.67 -3.21
CA LYS A 9 -27.50 8.98 -2.08
C LYS A 9 -28.21 7.71 -2.53
N TRP A 10 -28.83 7.72 -3.71
CA TRP A 10 -29.49 6.55 -4.28
C TRP A 10 -28.50 5.45 -4.64
N ILE A 11 -27.37 5.79 -5.31
CA ILE A 11 -26.29 4.83 -5.59
C ILE A 11 -25.75 4.22 -4.30
N GLN A 12 -25.58 5.03 -3.25
CA GLN A 12 -25.09 4.55 -1.97
C GLN A 12 -26.08 3.57 -1.32
N ARG A 13 -27.39 3.86 -1.32
CA ARG A 13 -28.43 2.93 -0.87
C ARG A 13 -28.47 1.63 -1.68
N CYS A 14 -28.33 1.70 -3.00
CA CYS A 14 -28.27 0.50 -3.85
C CYS A 14 -27.05 -0.35 -3.52
N ARG A 15 -25.89 0.27 -3.25
CA ARG A 15 -24.71 -0.45 -2.75
C ARG A 15 -25.01 -1.11 -1.41
N ASP A 16 -25.59 -0.39 -0.46
CA ASP A 16 -25.89 -0.92 0.88
C ASP A 16 -26.87 -2.12 0.82
N ILE A 17 -27.82 -2.11 -0.13
CA ILE A 17 -28.76 -3.22 -0.40
C ILE A 17 -28.06 -4.42 -1.05
N VAL A 18 -27.21 -4.19 -2.06
CA VAL A 18 -26.49 -5.27 -2.78
C VAL A 18 -25.45 -5.93 -1.89
N PHE A 19 -24.81 -5.17 -1.01
CA PHE A 19 -23.80 -5.68 -0.10
C PHE A 19 -24.37 -6.22 1.22
N LYS A 20 -25.70 -6.21 1.45
CA LYS A 20 -26.40 -6.84 2.60
C LYS A 20 -25.63 -6.77 3.95
N GLY A 21 -25.08 -5.61 4.30
CA GLY A 21 -24.37 -5.40 5.56
C GLY A 21 -22.87 -5.75 5.57
N GLU A 22 -22.32 -6.30 4.48
CA GLU A 22 -20.88 -6.42 4.28
C GLU A 22 -20.27 -5.09 3.83
N SER A 23 -19.18 -4.68 4.46
CA SER A 23 -18.42 -3.52 4.00
C SER A 23 -17.62 -3.86 2.74
N ARG A 24 -17.31 -2.89 1.88
CA ARG A 24 -16.39 -3.09 0.75
C ARG A 24 -15.03 -3.65 1.17
N ALA A 25 -14.56 -3.31 2.37
CA ALA A 25 -13.31 -3.83 2.91
C ALA A 25 -13.41 -5.32 3.27
N GLN A 26 -14.56 -5.74 3.81
CA GLN A 26 -14.89 -7.15 4.03
C GLN A 26 -14.89 -7.92 2.72
N SER A 27 -15.71 -7.50 1.76
CA SER A 27 -15.81 -8.23 0.48
C SER A 27 -14.52 -8.19 -0.33
N PHE A 28 -13.65 -7.19 -0.14
CA PHE A 28 -12.28 -7.20 -0.67
C PHE A 28 -11.45 -8.27 0.03
N TRP A 29 -11.39 -8.23 1.35
CA TRP A 29 -10.57 -9.17 2.13
C TRP A 29 -10.95 -10.62 1.83
N GLU A 30 -12.25 -10.94 1.89
CA GLU A 30 -12.74 -12.31 1.68
C GLU A 30 -12.46 -12.85 0.28
N ARG A 31 -12.37 -11.98 -0.74
CA ARG A 31 -12.06 -12.39 -2.12
C ARG A 31 -10.58 -12.26 -2.50
N ALA A 32 -9.78 -11.57 -1.69
CA ALA A 32 -8.37 -11.35 -1.99
C ALA A 32 -7.61 -12.69 -1.97
N ALA A 33 -6.76 -12.89 -2.98
CA ALA A 33 -5.86 -14.03 -3.03
C ALA A 33 -4.92 -14.05 -1.82
N LEU A 34 -4.44 -15.25 -1.46
CA LEU A 34 -3.61 -15.44 -0.26
C LEU A 34 -2.35 -14.56 -0.30
N GLU A 35 -1.66 -14.49 -1.44
CA GLU A 35 -0.49 -13.62 -1.65
C GLU A 35 -0.81 -12.13 -1.41
N THR A 36 -1.94 -11.65 -1.91
CA THR A 36 -2.38 -10.26 -1.66
C THR A 36 -2.59 -10.00 -0.18
N ARG A 37 -3.21 -10.95 0.55
CA ARG A 37 -3.38 -10.85 1.99
C ARG A 37 -2.03 -10.82 2.70
N GLU A 38 -1.10 -11.68 2.32
CA GLU A 38 0.24 -11.73 2.92
C GLU A 38 1.01 -10.41 2.76
N ILE A 39 0.96 -9.80 1.57
CA ILE A 39 1.57 -8.47 1.32
C ILE A 39 0.96 -7.43 2.26
N ILE A 40 -0.37 -7.40 2.37
CA ILE A 40 -1.07 -6.46 3.27
C ILE A 40 -0.64 -6.69 4.73
N LEU A 41 -0.58 -7.94 5.19
CA LEU A 41 -0.19 -8.27 6.56
C LEU A 41 1.27 -7.91 6.83
N PHE A 42 2.16 -8.15 5.87
CA PHE A 42 3.56 -7.74 5.94
C PHE A 42 3.67 -6.23 6.13
N SER A 43 2.96 -5.46 5.30
CA SER A 43 2.91 -4.00 5.39
C SER A 43 2.17 -3.48 6.61
N ALA A 44 1.41 -4.30 7.35
CA ALA A 44 0.66 -3.95 8.56
C ALA A 44 1.39 -4.32 9.87
N LYS A 45 2.62 -4.84 9.80
CA LYS A 45 3.45 -5.09 10.99
C LYS A 45 3.69 -3.80 11.80
N PRO A 46 3.85 -3.91 13.14
CA PRO A 46 3.87 -5.14 13.94
C PRO A 46 2.47 -5.64 14.35
N LYS A 47 1.41 -4.86 14.08
CA LYS A 47 0.05 -5.15 14.54
C LYS A 47 -0.49 -6.46 13.98
N LEU A 48 -0.18 -6.74 12.71
CA LEU A 48 -0.56 -8.00 12.06
C LEU A 48 0.64 -8.90 11.82
N LYS A 49 0.43 -10.19 12.10
CA LYS A 49 1.34 -11.32 11.88
C LYS A 49 0.79 -12.28 10.81
N SER A 50 1.64 -13.16 10.29
CA SER A 50 1.30 -14.15 9.24
C SER A 50 0.09 -15.01 9.58
N ARG A 51 -0.08 -15.40 10.85
CA ARG A 51 -1.24 -16.19 11.31
C ARG A 51 -2.60 -15.59 10.96
N HIS A 52 -2.71 -14.28 10.75
CA HIS A 52 -3.98 -13.64 10.45
C HIS A 52 -4.36 -13.73 8.96
N VAL A 53 -3.55 -14.38 8.11
CA VAL A 53 -3.83 -14.49 6.66
C VAL A 53 -5.15 -15.22 6.37
N ASN A 54 -5.46 -16.20 7.23
CA ASN A 54 -6.67 -17.02 7.15
C ASN A 54 -7.83 -16.47 7.99
N TYR A 55 -7.69 -15.28 8.59
CA TYR A 55 -8.81 -14.66 9.30
C TYR A 55 -9.90 -14.27 8.30
N SER A 56 -11.15 -14.53 8.68
CA SER A 56 -12.32 -13.83 8.13
C SER A 56 -12.36 -12.39 8.67
N TRP A 57 -13.04 -11.50 7.97
CA TRP A 57 -13.08 -10.07 8.30
C TRP A 57 -13.58 -9.79 9.73
N HIS A 58 -14.51 -10.61 10.22
CA HIS A 58 -15.09 -10.47 11.55
C HIS A 58 -14.14 -10.87 12.69
N GLN A 59 -13.09 -11.65 12.41
CA GLN A 59 -12.08 -12.03 13.40
C GLN A 59 -11.09 -10.92 13.71
N PHE A 60 -11.00 -9.89 12.86
CA PHE A 60 -10.19 -8.71 13.16
C PHE A 60 -10.89 -7.77 14.13
N THR A 61 -10.12 -7.29 15.10
CA THR A 61 -10.49 -6.14 15.94
C THR A 61 -10.55 -4.85 15.13
N ALA A 62 -11.16 -3.80 15.70
CA ALA A 62 -11.22 -2.48 15.06
C ALA A 62 -9.82 -1.91 14.79
N GLU A 63 -8.88 -2.09 15.72
CA GLU A 63 -7.50 -1.63 15.57
C GLU A 63 -6.74 -2.37 14.47
N GLU A 64 -6.97 -3.68 14.33
CA GLU A 64 -6.40 -4.49 13.26
C GLU A 64 -6.97 -4.08 11.90
N ARG A 65 -8.28 -3.83 11.81
CA ARG A 65 -8.89 -3.27 10.58
C ARG A 65 -8.30 -1.90 10.21
N ALA A 66 -8.05 -1.05 11.20
CA ALA A 66 -7.36 0.22 10.98
C ALA A 66 -5.90 0.01 10.50
N ALA A 67 -5.21 -1.01 11.01
CA ALA A 67 -3.87 -1.39 10.55
C ALA A 67 -3.87 -1.89 9.09
N ILE A 68 -4.86 -2.71 8.71
CA ILE A 68 -5.08 -3.13 7.32
C ILE A 68 -5.24 -1.91 6.40
N TRP A 69 -6.08 -0.95 6.80
CA TRP A 69 -6.27 0.27 6.01
C TRP A 69 -4.97 1.08 5.90
N GLY A 70 -4.22 1.22 7.00
CA GLY A 70 -2.92 1.88 7.00
C GLY A 70 -1.91 1.23 6.04
N ALA A 71 -1.88 -0.10 6.00
CA ALA A 71 -1.05 -0.86 5.08
C ALA A 71 -1.44 -0.63 3.62
N ILE A 72 -2.75 -0.69 3.30
CA ILE A 72 -3.24 -0.44 1.94
C ILE A 72 -2.86 0.97 1.46
N LYS A 73 -2.98 1.99 2.33
CA LYS A 73 -2.54 3.35 1.98
C LYS A 73 -1.05 3.44 1.68
N ARG A 74 -0.20 2.76 2.47
CA ARG A 74 1.25 2.71 2.21
C ARG A 74 1.55 2.01 0.88
N ILE A 75 0.89 0.89 0.61
CA ILE A 75 1.06 0.17 -0.66
C ILE A 75 0.69 1.08 -1.84
N ARG A 76 -0.44 1.80 -1.76
CA ARG A 76 -0.83 2.77 -2.80
C ARG A 76 0.21 3.87 -3.00
N ALA A 77 0.69 4.48 -1.91
CA ALA A 77 1.72 5.51 -1.99
C ALA A 77 3.00 5.00 -2.67
N ILE A 78 3.45 3.78 -2.32
CA ILE A 78 4.60 3.14 -2.99
C ILE A 78 4.30 2.94 -4.48
N CYS A 79 3.14 2.38 -4.83
CA CYS A 79 2.78 2.18 -6.23
C CYS A 79 2.76 3.49 -7.03
N ASP A 80 2.27 4.58 -6.43
CA ASP A 80 2.21 5.90 -7.05
C ASP A 80 3.64 6.49 -7.23
N GLU A 81 4.49 6.37 -6.21
CA GLU A 81 5.88 6.85 -6.24
C GLU A 81 6.75 6.09 -7.24
N THR A 82 6.50 4.78 -7.40
CA THR A 82 7.28 3.91 -8.28
C THR A 82 6.63 3.72 -9.65
N ALA A 83 5.54 4.43 -9.97
CA ALA A 83 4.76 4.23 -11.19
C ALA A 83 5.56 4.42 -12.49
N LEU A 84 6.61 5.27 -12.43
CA LEU A 84 7.44 5.60 -13.58
C LEU A 84 8.73 4.77 -13.65
N PHE A 85 9.00 3.92 -12.67
CA PHE A 85 10.22 3.13 -12.67
C PHE A 85 10.20 2.13 -13.83
N GLY A 86 11.19 2.24 -14.71
CA GLY A 86 11.53 1.26 -15.72
C GLY A 86 12.63 0.32 -15.24
N PRO A 87 12.90 -0.76 -15.97
CA PRO A 87 14.03 -1.66 -15.66
C PRO A 87 15.38 -0.93 -15.57
N ASP A 88 15.57 0.12 -16.38
CA ASP A 88 16.81 0.90 -16.44
C ASP A 88 17.07 1.74 -15.18
N ASP A 89 16.02 2.15 -14.45
CA ASP A 89 16.16 2.88 -13.18
C ASP A 89 16.81 2.03 -12.06
N PHE A 90 16.85 0.70 -12.26
CA PHE A 90 17.49 -0.25 -11.34
C PHE A 90 18.87 -0.71 -11.81
N LEU A 91 19.32 -0.31 -13.00
CA LEU A 91 20.68 -0.57 -13.46
C LEU A 91 21.61 0.50 -12.90
N LYS A 92 22.69 0.08 -12.22
CA LYS A 92 23.70 0.97 -11.65
C LYS A 92 24.16 2.01 -12.69
N THR A 93 24.21 3.28 -12.31
CA THR A 93 25.02 4.32 -12.98
C THR A 93 26.51 4.00 -12.79
N SER A 94 26.99 2.89 -13.33
CA SER A 94 28.40 2.55 -13.39
C SER A 94 29.02 3.36 -14.51
N ASN A 95 29.27 4.64 -14.23
CA ASN A 95 30.30 5.48 -14.86
C ASN A 95 30.46 6.80 -14.09
N GLN A 96 30.58 6.73 -12.76
CA GLN A 96 31.29 7.77 -12.03
C GLN A 96 32.77 7.39 -11.98
N ASN A 97 33.44 7.54 -13.13
CA ASN A 97 34.89 7.79 -13.16
C ASN A 97 35.12 9.21 -12.62
N GLY A 98 34.88 9.41 -11.32
CA GLY A 98 35.38 10.55 -10.58
C GLY A 98 36.79 10.19 -10.12
N THR A 99 37.79 10.72 -10.81
CA THR A 99 39.22 10.63 -10.46
C THR A 99 39.47 10.68 -8.95
N PRO A 100 40.36 9.84 -8.39
CA PRO A 100 40.73 9.96 -6.98
C PRO A 100 41.40 11.32 -6.77
N ASN A 101 40.80 12.13 -5.89
CA ASN A 101 41.35 13.40 -5.44
C ASN A 101 42.72 13.12 -4.78
N LYS A 102 43.82 13.40 -5.48
CA LYS A 102 45.17 13.36 -4.89
C LYS A 102 45.21 14.41 -3.78
N PRO A 103 45.56 14.07 -2.53
CA PRO A 103 45.82 15.09 -1.53
C PRO A 103 47.03 15.92 -1.98
N ASN A 104 46.83 17.22 -2.03
CA ASN A 104 47.82 18.23 -2.39
C ASN A 104 49.05 18.05 -1.48
N GLN A 105 50.22 17.72 -2.05
CA GLN A 105 51.49 17.80 -1.34
C GLN A 105 51.84 19.28 -1.19
N SER A 106 51.67 19.83 0.01
CA SER A 106 52.28 21.11 0.37
C SER A 106 53.78 20.89 0.63
N PRO A 107 54.68 21.74 0.12
CA PRO A 107 56.11 21.66 0.43
C PRO A 107 56.35 22.13 1.87
N ILE A 108 57.08 21.35 2.64
CA ILE A 108 57.62 21.74 3.95
C ILE A 108 58.88 22.57 3.67
N HIS A 109 58.91 23.81 4.15
CA HIS A 109 60.13 24.60 4.36
C HIS A 109 60.34 24.78 5.87
#